data_AF-A0A438IB36-F1
#
_entry.id   AF-A0A438IB36-F1
#
_cell.length_a   1.000
_cell.length_b   1.000
_cell.length_c   1.000
_cell.angle_alpha   90.00
_cell.angle_beta   90.00
_cell.angle_gamma   90.00
#
_symmetry.space_group_name_H-M   'P 1'
#
loop_
_entity.id
_entity.type
_entity.pdbx_description
1 polymer ?
#
loop_
_entity_poly.entity_id
_entity_poly.type
_entity_poly.pdbx_seq_one_letter_code
_entity_poly.pdbx_strand_id
1 'polypeptide(L)'
;MAAGVDWYSDESDDESPEQKLREPPLPNLLKDEEHHHLILDLCKALASLRKYWEALDIINLTLRLAYNIMPIEKKEELRSLGAQIAYNITDPKHGFDYVKYIVQQHPHSLAAWNCYYKVISRYVTLHMCI
;
A
#
# COMPACT_ATOMS: atom_id res chain seq x y z
N MET A 1 15.91 10.86 61.74
CA MET A 1 14.81 9.87 61.82
C MET A 1 13.97 10.06 60.58
N ALA A 2 14.06 9.13 59.64
CA ALA A 2 13.29 9.16 58.40
C ALA A 2 11.92 8.50 58.65
N ALA A 3 10.84 9.23 58.38
CA ALA A 3 9.49 8.68 58.43
C ALA A 3 9.24 7.93 57.11
N GLY A 4 9.13 6.61 57.22
CA GLY A 4 8.71 5.75 56.11
C GLY A 4 7.24 6.02 55.80
N VAL A 5 6.98 6.41 54.55
CA VAL A 5 5.64 6.44 53.98
C VAL A 5 5.41 5.06 53.38
N ASP A 6 4.53 4.27 54.03
CA ASP A 6 3.97 3.04 53.47
C ASP A 6 3.11 3.42 52.26
N TRP A 7 3.64 3.17 51.06
CA TRP A 7 2.89 3.27 49.82
C TRP A 7 2.09 1.98 49.67
N TYR A 8 0.80 2.04 50.02
CA TYR A 8 -0.18 1.08 49.53
C TYR A 8 -0.36 1.32 48.03
N SER A 9 0.33 0.51 47.22
CA SER A 9 0.04 0.40 45.79
C SER A 9 -1.24 -0.39 45.64
N ASP A 10 -2.34 0.32 45.39
CA ASP A 10 -3.58 -0.25 44.89
C ASP A 10 -3.27 -0.93 43.56
N GLU A 11 -3.37 -2.27 43.53
CA GLU A 11 -3.26 -3.10 42.33
C GLU A 11 -4.47 -2.81 41.45
N SER A 12 -4.44 -1.66 40.78
CA SER A 12 -5.34 -1.36 39.68
C SER A 12 -4.93 -2.27 38.54
N ASP A 13 -5.64 -3.38 38.39
CA ASP A 13 -5.62 -4.30 37.25
C ASP A 13 -5.26 -3.56 35.96
N ASP A 14 -4.04 -3.80 35.49
CA ASP A 14 -3.59 -3.45 34.15
C ASP A 14 -4.26 -4.43 33.18
N GLU A 15 -5.58 -4.33 33.06
CA GLU A 15 -6.33 -4.95 31.99
C GLU A 15 -6.02 -4.15 30.72
N SER A 16 -4.84 -4.43 30.17
CA SER A 16 -4.46 -4.08 28.81
C SER A 16 -5.68 -4.35 27.93
N PRO A 17 -6.26 -3.35 27.23
CA PRO A 17 -7.45 -3.61 26.45
C PRO A 17 -7.05 -4.63 25.40
N GLU A 18 -7.51 -5.87 25.58
CA GLU A 18 -7.42 -6.92 24.59
C GLU A 18 -7.89 -6.27 23.30
N GLN A 19 -6.94 -6.06 22.40
CA GLN A 19 -7.17 -5.43 21.13
C GLN A 19 -8.01 -6.44 20.36
N LYS A 20 -9.33 -6.44 20.61
CA LYS A 20 -10.32 -7.26 19.92
C LYS A 20 -10.01 -7.03 18.47
N LEU A 21 -9.44 -8.06 17.83
CA LEU A 21 -9.21 -8.12 16.41
C LEU A 21 -10.59 -7.90 15.80
N ARG A 22 -10.88 -6.64 15.48
CA ARG A 22 -12.15 -6.24 14.90
C ARG A 22 -12.21 -7.04 13.62
N GLU A 23 -13.11 -8.02 13.57
CA GLU A 23 -13.26 -8.86 12.41
C GLU A 23 -13.41 -7.92 11.21
N PRO A 24 -12.60 -8.12 10.16
CA PRO A 24 -12.65 -7.24 9.01
C PRO A 24 -14.10 -7.21 8.52
N PRO A 25 -14.60 -6.05 8.04
CA PRO A 25 -16.02 -5.87 7.71
C PRO A 25 -16.55 -6.87 6.67
N LEU A 26 -15.65 -7.58 5.98
CA LEU A 26 -15.95 -8.67 5.07
C LEU A 26 -15.08 -9.89 5.43
N PRO A 27 -15.47 -10.69 6.44
CA PRO A 27 -14.75 -11.92 6.76
C PRO A 27 -14.84 -12.86 5.56
N ASN A 28 -13.70 -13.41 5.14
CA ASN A 28 -13.53 -14.30 3.97
C ASN A 28 -13.41 -13.62 2.59
N LEU A 29 -13.46 -12.29 2.51
CA LEU A 29 -13.12 -11.61 1.25
C LEU A 29 -11.68 -11.99 0.86
N LEU A 30 -11.50 -12.48 -0.37
CA LEU A 30 -10.21 -12.91 -0.91
C LEU A 30 -9.64 -14.19 -0.28
N LYS A 31 -10.46 -15.06 0.33
CA LYS A 31 -9.99 -16.40 0.74
C LYS A 31 -9.95 -17.38 -0.43
N ASP A 32 -10.94 -17.31 -1.31
CA ASP A 32 -11.06 -18.26 -2.42
C ASP A 32 -10.07 -17.98 -3.53
N GLU A 33 -9.52 -19.05 -4.11
CA GLU A 33 -8.55 -18.97 -5.20
C GLU A 33 -9.12 -18.27 -6.44
N GLU A 34 -10.41 -18.45 -6.71
CA GLU A 34 -11.14 -17.78 -7.80
C GLU A 34 -11.11 -16.25 -7.66
N HIS A 35 -11.18 -15.71 -6.43
CA HIS A 35 -11.10 -14.26 -6.20
C HIS A 35 -9.71 -13.72 -6.54
N HIS A 36 -8.64 -14.48 -6.27
CA HIS A 36 -7.28 -14.09 -6.63
C HIS A 36 -7.10 -14.03 -8.14
N HIS A 37 -7.64 -15.02 -8.86
CA HIS A 37 -7.64 -15.03 -10.32
C HIS A 37 -8.43 -13.86 -10.91
N LEU A 38 -9.63 -13.59 -10.39
CA LEU A 38 -10.44 -12.46 -10.82
C LEU A 38 -9.71 -11.12 -10.65
N ILE A 39 -9.01 -10.92 -9.52
CA ILE A 39 -8.23 -9.69 -9.29
C ILE A 39 -7.10 -9.57 -10.29
N LEU A 40 -6.35 -10.66 -10.54
CA LEU A 40 -5.27 -10.66 -11.50
C LEU A 40 -5.77 -10.33 -12.91
N ASP A 41 -6.87 -10.94 -13.33
CA ASP A 41 -7.46 -10.70 -14.65
C ASP A 41 -8.01 -9.29 -14.79
N LEU A 42 -8.64 -8.75 -13.73
CA LEU A 42 -9.05 -7.35 -13.68
C LEU A 42 -7.87 -6.41 -13.84
N CYS A 43 -6.77 -6.64 -13.11
CA CYS A 43 -5.57 -5.81 -13.19
C CYS A 43 -4.92 -5.88 -14.58
N LYS A 44 -4.88 -7.08 -15.20
CA LYS A 44 -4.42 -7.26 -16.58
C LYS A 44 -5.31 -6.50 -17.56
N ALA A 45 -6.64 -6.61 -17.43
CA ALA A 45 -7.59 -5.89 -18.29
C ALA A 45 -7.46 -4.37 -18.17
N LEU A 46 -7.36 -3.85 -16.94
CA LEU A 46 -7.12 -2.44 -16.68
C LEU A 46 -5.80 -1.97 -17.31
N ALA A 47 -4.73 -2.76 -17.18
CA ALA A 47 -3.45 -2.46 -17.82
C ALA A 47 -3.57 -2.45 -19.37
N SER A 48 -4.30 -3.39 -19.97
CA SER A 48 -4.57 -3.39 -21.42
C SER A 48 -5.35 -2.15 -21.88
N LEU A 49 -6.24 -1.64 -21.04
CA LEU A 49 -6.98 -0.39 -21.26
C LEU A 49 -6.16 0.87 -20.91
N ARG A 50 -4.88 0.72 -20.55
CA ARG A 50 -3.99 1.79 -20.07
C ARG A 50 -4.49 2.51 -18.81
N LYS A 51 -5.41 1.89 -18.06
CA LYS A 51 -5.87 2.30 -16.74
C LYS A 51 -4.91 1.82 -15.67
N TYR A 52 -3.66 2.24 -15.79
CA TYR A 52 -2.55 1.75 -14.99
C TYR A 52 -2.68 2.09 -13.51
N TRP A 53 -3.33 3.20 -13.21
CA TRP A 53 -3.52 3.68 -11.86
C TRP A 53 -4.55 2.89 -11.08
N GLU A 54 -5.71 2.69 -11.68
CA GLU A 54 -6.76 1.87 -11.12
C GLU A 54 -6.24 0.44 -10.89
N ALA A 55 -5.42 -0.07 -11.83
CA ALA A 55 -4.74 -1.35 -11.65
C ALA A 55 -3.77 -1.34 -10.46
N LEU A 56 -2.89 -0.32 -10.33
CA LEU A 56 -1.93 -0.22 -9.22
C LEU A 56 -2.60 -0.05 -7.86
N ASP A 57 -3.66 0.75 -7.78
CA ASP A 57 -4.42 0.94 -6.54
C ASP A 57 -5.08 -0.35 -6.10
N ILE A 58 -5.68 -1.10 -7.03
CA ILE A 58 -6.25 -2.42 -6.73
C ILE A 58 -5.17 -3.40 -6.29
N ILE A 59 -4.01 -3.43 -6.96
CA ILE A 59 -2.87 -4.28 -6.58
C ILE A 59 -2.41 -3.94 -5.16
N ASN A 60 -2.20 -2.67 -4.85
CA ASN A 60 -1.74 -2.21 -3.53
C ASN A 60 -2.75 -2.52 -2.43
N LEU A 61 -4.04 -2.25 -2.67
CA LEU A 61 -5.12 -2.57 -1.73
C LEU A 61 -5.22 -4.06 -1.49
N THR A 62 -5.13 -4.87 -2.55
CA THR A 62 -5.18 -6.33 -2.47
C THR A 62 -4.00 -6.87 -1.67
N LEU A 63 -2.78 -6.45 -1.97
CA LEU A 63 -1.58 -6.89 -1.24
C LEU A 63 -1.62 -6.49 0.24
N ARG A 64 -2.20 -5.32 0.57
CA ARG A 64 -2.36 -4.86 1.95
C ARG A 64 -3.42 -5.65 2.71
N LEU A 65 -4.59 -5.88 2.10
CA LEU A 65 -5.73 -6.53 2.76
C LEU A 65 -5.57 -8.06 2.83
N ALA A 66 -5.00 -8.68 1.80
CA ALA A 66 -4.85 -10.12 1.69
C ALA A 66 -3.44 -10.60 2.08
N TYR A 67 -2.63 -9.78 2.76
CA TYR A 67 -1.24 -10.12 3.07
C TYR A 67 -1.10 -11.45 3.83
N ASN A 68 -2.00 -11.76 4.76
CA ASN A 68 -1.96 -13.01 5.53
C ASN A 68 -2.80 -14.15 4.93
N ILE A 69 -3.60 -13.87 3.89
CA ILE A 69 -4.63 -14.78 3.38
C ILE A 69 -4.21 -15.37 2.03
N MET A 70 -3.64 -14.54 1.16
CA MET A 70 -3.29 -14.92 -0.20
C MET A 70 -2.04 -15.83 -0.23
N PRO A 71 -1.95 -16.81 -1.16
CA PRO A 71 -0.73 -17.58 -1.40
C PRO A 71 0.47 -16.71 -1.80
N ILE A 72 1.69 -17.16 -1.52
CA ILE A 72 2.91 -16.39 -1.82
C ILE A 72 3.06 -16.21 -3.32
N GLU A 73 2.78 -17.25 -4.10
CA GLU A 73 2.91 -17.28 -5.56
C GLU A 73 2.05 -16.20 -6.21
N LYS A 74 0.81 -16.03 -5.74
CA LYS A 74 -0.13 -15.02 -6.24
C LYS A 74 0.26 -13.60 -5.84
N LYS A 75 0.84 -13.41 -4.66
CA LYS A 75 1.39 -12.10 -4.25
C LYS A 75 2.55 -11.71 -5.14
N GLU A 76 3.45 -12.65 -5.45
CA GLU A 76 4.57 -12.39 -6.35
C GLU A 76 4.11 -12.10 -7.78
N GLU A 77 3.06 -12.78 -8.27
CA GLU A 77 2.45 -12.47 -9.56
C GLU A 77 1.87 -11.05 -9.58
N LEU A 78 1.13 -10.65 -8.54
CA LEU A 78 0.59 -9.28 -8.41
C LEU A 78 1.70 -8.23 -8.30
N ARG A 79 2.77 -8.49 -7.55
CA ARG A 79 3.93 -7.60 -7.45
C ARG A 79 4.64 -7.44 -8.79
N SER A 80 4.84 -8.55 -9.50
CA SER A 80 5.45 -8.56 -10.83
C SER A 80 4.62 -7.79 -11.85
N LEU A 81 3.29 -7.95 -11.80
CA LEU A 81 2.36 -7.18 -12.62
C LEU A 81 2.40 -5.69 -12.26
N GLY A 82 2.40 -5.36 -10.97
CA GLY A 82 2.52 -3.98 -10.49
C GLY A 82 3.81 -3.30 -10.95
N ALA A 83 4.94 -4.01 -10.91
CA ALA A 83 6.22 -3.50 -11.41
C ALA A 83 6.19 -3.23 -12.92
N GLN A 84 5.60 -4.12 -13.71
CA GLN A 84 5.42 -3.94 -15.15
C GLN A 84 4.51 -2.74 -15.47
N ILE A 85 3.39 -2.61 -14.75
CA ILE A 85 2.46 -1.49 -14.91
C ILE A 85 3.16 -0.17 -14.57
N ALA A 86 3.88 -0.12 -13.44
CA ALA A 86 4.61 1.08 -13.02
C ALA A 86 5.69 1.50 -14.04
N TYR A 87 6.36 0.54 -14.68
CA TYR A 87 7.31 0.83 -15.76
C TYR A 87 6.61 1.41 -17.01
N ASN A 88 5.41 0.93 -17.33
CA ASN A 88 4.65 1.35 -18.51
C ASN A 88 3.99 2.74 -18.35
N ILE A 89 3.85 3.26 -17.12
CA ILE A 89 3.43 4.64 -16.88
C ILE A 89 4.52 5.59 -17.39
N THR A 90 4.39 5.94 -18.67
CA THR A 90 5.31 6.80 -19.42
C THR A 90 4.75 8.20 -19.61
N ASP A 91 3.47 8.42 -19.31
CA ASP A 91 2.85 9.74 -19.39
C ASP A 91 3.12 10.53 -18.10
N PRO A 92 3.95 11.60 -18.16
CA PRO A 92 4.21 12.43 -17.00
C PRO A 92 2.92 13.02 -16.43
N LYS A 93 1.89 13.30 -17.26
CA LYS A 93 0.63 13.92 -16.82
C LYS A 93 -0.09 13.15 -15.72
N HIS A 94 0.05 11.84 -15.70
CA HIS A 94 -0.68 10.96 -14.79
C HIS A 94 0.25 10.32 -13.73
N GLY A 95 1.57 10.31 -13.91
CA GLY A 95 2.52 9.76 -12.92
C GLY A 95 2.68 10.60 -11.64
N PHE A 96 2.34 11.90 -11.69
CA PHE A 96 2.56 12.83 -10.58
C PHE A 96 1.78 12.48 -9.32
N ASP A 97 0.48 12.16 -9.45
CA ASP A 97 -0.38 11.88 -8.30
C ASP A 97 0.08 10.61 -7.54
N TYR A 98 0.75 9.67 -8.22
CA TYR A 98 1.13 8.36 -7.65
C TYR A 98 2.34 8.54 -6.77
N VAL A 99 3.32 9.23 -7.31
CA VAL A 99 4.55 9.45 -6.58
C VAL A 99 4.30 10.47 -5.46
N LYS A 100 3.37 11.42 -5.63
CA LYS A 100 2.88 12.25 -4.54
C LYS A 100 2.24 11.42 -3.42
N TYR A 101 1.36 10.48 -3.75
CA TYR A 101 0.77 9.57 -2.77
C TYR A 101 1.82 8.71 -2.05
N ILE A 102 2.80 8.13 -2.76
CA ILE A 102 3.89 7.34 -2.16
C ILE A 102 4.71 8.18 -1.17
N VAL A 103 5.06 9.42 -1.53
CA VAL A 103 5.78 10.33 -0.64
C VAL A 103 4.95 10.70 0.59
N GLN A 104 3.64 10.87 0.45
CA GLN A 104 2.74 11.13 1.60
C GLN A 104 2.67 9.93 2.57
N GLN A 105 2.68 8.70 2.06
CA GLN A 105 2.69 7.50 2.90
C GLN A 105 4.07 7.23 3.53
N HIS A 106 5.15 7.64 2.85
CA HIS A 106 6.52 7.39 3.28
C HIS A 106 7.40 8.66 3.26
N PRO A 107 7.09 9.67 4.09
CA PRO A 107 7.73 10.98 4.01
C PRO A 107 9.22 10.97 4.35
N HIS A 108 9.70 9.96 5.09
CA HIS A 108 11.10 9.81 5.46
C HIS A 108 11.89 8.89 4.50
N SER A 109 11.25 8.35 3.46
CA SER A 109 11.92 7.46 2.51
C SER A 109 12.64 8.24 1.42
N LEU A 110 13.97 8.19 1.44
CA LEU A 110 14.82 8.74 0.38
C LEU A 110 14.51 8.16 -1.00
N ALA A 111 14.12 6.89 -1.05
CA ALA A 111 13.72 6.22 -2.30
C ALA A 111 12.40 6.80 -2.86
N ALA A 112 11.42 7.11 -2.00
CA ALA A 112 10.16 7.73 -2.40
C ALA A 112 10.39 9.13 -3.00
N TRP A 113 11.19 9.96 -2.33
CA TRP A 113 11.55 11.30 -2.82
C TRP A 113 12.37 11.24 -4.12
N ASN A 114 13.30 10.30 -4.26
CA ASN A 114 14.07 10.13 -5.50
C ASN A 114 13.14 9.78 -6.68
N CYS A 115 12.16 8.90 -6.45
CA CYS A 115 11.12 8.61 -7.45
C CYS A 115 10.34 9.88 -7.84
N TYR A 116 9.96 10.70 -6.85
CA TYR A 116 9.19 11.93 -7.05
C TYR A 116 9.92 12.92 -7.96
N TYR A 117 11.20 13.18 -7.66
CA TYR A 117 12.02 14.07 -8.47
C TYR A 117 12.30 13.52 -9.88
N LYS A 118 12.37 12.20 -10.06
CA LYS A 118 12.50 11.59 -11.40
C LYS A 118 11.26 11.81 -12.27
N VAL A 119 10.06 11.73 -11.69
CA VAL A 119 8.81 11.95 -12.44
C VAL A 119 8.61 13.44 -12.74
N ILE A 120 8.88 14.33 -11.78
CA ILE A 120 8.79 15.78 -12.00
C ILE A 120 9.81 16.28 -13.01
N SER A 121 11.06 15.82 -12.96
CA SER A 121 12.08 16.27 -13.90
C SER A 121 11.72 15.96 -15.35
N ARG A 122 11.07 14.82 -15.63
CA ARG A 122 10.53 14.51 -16.96
C ARG A 122 9.42 15.47 -17.39
N TYR A 123 8.60 15.94 -16.45
CA TYR A 123 7.51 16.88 -16.67
C TYR A 123 8.04 18.29 -17.02
N VAL A 124 9.09 18.75 -16.33
CA VAL A 124 9.72 20.06 -16.55
C VAL A 124 10.45 20.12 -17.89
N THR A 125 11.17 19.06 -18.27
CA THR A 125 11.88 19.02 -19.56
C THR A 125 10.93 19.06 -20.76
N LEU A 126 9.74 18.44 -20.66
CA LEU A 126 8.73 18.50 -21.74
C LEU A 126 8.08 19.88 -21.88
N HIS A 127 8.01 20.68 -20.82
CA HIS A 127 7.39 22.01 -20.86
C HIS A 127 8.36 23.13 -21.27
N MET A 128 9.68 22.86 -21.32
CA MET A 128 10.68 23.79 -21.86
C MET A 128 11.01 23.57 -23.35
N CYS A 129 10.42 22.55 -23.98
CA CYS A 129 10.59 22.25 -25.41
C CYS A 129 9.38 22.61 -26.29
N ILE A 130 8.41 23.38 -25.76
CA ILE A 130 7.28 23.97 -26.49
C ILE A 130 7.37 25.48 -26.32
#